data_AF-A0A8C6IN86-F1
#
_entry.id   AF-A0A8C6IN86-F1
#
_cell.length_a   1.000
_cell.length_b   1.000
_cell.length_c   1.000
_cell.angle_alpha   90.00
_cell.angle_beta   90.00
_cell.angle_gamma   90.00
#
_symmetry.space_group_name_H-M   'P 1'
#
loop_
_entity.id
_entity.type
_entity.pdbx_description
1 polymer ?
#
loop_
_entity_poly.entity_id
_entity_poly.type
_entity_poly.pdbx_seq_one_letter_code
_entity_poly.pdbx_strand_id
1 'polypeptide(L)'
;KRSLEGAHRQYLLSGQHYDFPSYRSVVHEVTQAFAAASREVLAVEAELAGPRAQPVLARHVRSLQELEQTRLATVALLQVMGTPGVSEQDPEKLHQLKIKVIKTMEAIGEVLQELRFDAESAE
;
A
#
# COMPACT_ATOMS: atom_id res chain seq x y z
N LYS A 1 4.94 -18.77 -0.87
CA LYS A 1 4.87 -17.65 0.13
C LYS A 1 3.45 -17.64 0.68
N ARG A 2 3.22 -17.74 2.00
CA ARG A 2 1.85 -17.57 2.56
C ARG A 2 1.44 -16.11 2.33
N SER A 3 0.22 -15.86 1.85
CA SER A 3 -0.32 -14.49 1.79
C SER A 3 -0.87 -14.09 3.16
N LEU A 4 -0.80 -12.80 3.48
CA LEU A 4 -1.37 -12.24 4.70
C LEU A 4 -2.88 -12.54 4.80
N GLU A 5 -3.59 -12.44 3.68
CA GLU A 5 -5.03 -12.72 3.60
C GLU A 5 -5.36 -14.18 3.92
N GLY A 6 -4.57 -15.13 3.40
CA GLY A 6 -4.73 -16.55 3.71
C GLY A 6 -4.47 -16.86 5.18
N ALA A 7 -3.43 -16.26 5.76
CA ALA A 7 -3.12 -16.40 7.19
C ALA A 7 -4.20 -15.76 8.07
N HIS A 8 -4.73 -14.60 7.68
CA HIS A 8 -5.82 -13.93 8.40
C HIS A 8 -7.11 -14.76 8.36
N ARG A 9 -7.48 -15.32 7.20
CA ARG A 9 -8.64 -16.20 7.08
C ARG A 9 -8.48 -17.46 7.92
N GLN A 10 -7.31 -18.09 7.89
CA GLN A 10 -7.02 -19.27 8.71
C GLN A 10 -7.07 -18.95 10.20
N TYR A 11 -6.55 -17.78 10.61
CA TYR A 11 -6.66 -17.28 11.97
C TYR A 11 -8.13 -17.12 12.40
N LEU A 12 -8.97 -16.48 11.59
CA LEU A 12 -10.40 -16.33 11.91
C LEU A 12 -11.14 -17.68 11.99
N LEU A 13 -10.81 -18.63 11.12
CA LEU A 13 -11.42 -19.96 11.09
C LEU A 13 -10.99 -20.87 12.26
N SER A 14 -9.89 -20.56 12.95
CA SER A 14 -9.37 -21.39 14.06
C SER A 14 -10.21 -21.36 15.34
N GLY A 15 -11.23 -20.48 15.41
CA GLY A 15 -12.27 -20.52 16.44
C GLY A 15 -11.73 -20.43 17.87
N GLN A 16 -12.12 -21.35 18.76
CA GLN A 16 -11.69 -21.34 20.18
C GLN A 16 -10.18 -21.63 20.38
N HIS A 17 -9.44 -21.99 19.32
CA HIS A 17 -8.02 -22.27 19.35
C HIS A 17 -7.23 -21.30 18.47
N TYR A 18 -7.48 -19.99 18.62
CA TYR A 18 -6.72 -18.95 17.92
C TYR A 18 -5.21 -19.15 18.05
N ASP A 19 -4.55 -19.55 16.97
CA ASP A 19 -3.09 -19.60 16.89
C ASP A 19 -2.53 -18.21 16.56
N PHE A 20 -2.66 -17.33 17.54
CA PHE A 20 -2.14 -15.96 17.46
C PHE A 20 -0.62 -15.90 17.23
N PRO A 21 0.23 -16.75 17.85
CA PRO A 21 1.66 -16.77 17.57
C PRO A 21 1.99 -16.99 16.09
N SER A 22 1.37 -17.98 15.44
CA SER A 22 1.60 -18.23 14.01
C SER A 22 1.10 -17.08 13.13
N TYR A 23 -0.08 -16.53 13.42
CA TYR A 23 -0.61 -15.39 12.67
C TYR A 23 0.29 -14.15 12.80
N ARG A 24 0.73 -13.84 14.03
CA ARG A 24 1.65 -12.73 14.31
C ARG A 24 2.97 -12.88 13.56
N SER A 25 3.53 -14.10 13.46
CA SER A 25 4.76 -14.33 12.69
C SER A 25 4.59 -13.93 11.22
N VAL A 26 3.46 -14.33 10.60
CA VAL A 26 3.17 -13.97 9.20
C VAL A 26 3.00 -12.46 9.03
N VAL A 27 2.26 -11.81 9.94
CA VAL A 27 2.13 -10.33 9.94
C VAL A 27 3.50 -9.67 10.01
N HIS A 28 4.35 -10.13 10.94
CA HIS A 28 5.68 -9.59 11.13
C HIS A 28 6.56 -9.72 9.89
N GLU A 29 6.60 -10.90 9.26
CA GLU A 29 7.34 -11.15 8.02
C GLU A 29 6.89 -10.21 6.89
N VAL A 30 5.57 -10.05 6.72
CA VAL A 30 5.02 -9.15 5.69
C VAL A 30 5.35 -7.69 6.00
N THR A 31 5.26 -7.27 7.26
CA THR A 31 5.64 -5.91 7.68
C THR A 31 7.13 -5.63 7.45
N GLN A 32 8.01 -6.59 7.75
CA GLN A 32 9.44 -6.45 7.48
C GLN A 32 9.73 -6.32 5.98
N ALA A 33 9.11 -7.18 5.16
CA ALA A 33 9.28 -7.13 3.71
C ALA A 33 8.79 -5.79 3.13
N PHE A 34 7.65 -5.29 3.60
CA PHE A 34 7.14 -3.97 3.22
C PHE A 34 8.08 -2.85 3.65
N ALA A 35 8.58 -2.89 4.89
CA ALA A 35 9.52 -1.87 5.39
C ALA A 35 10.85 -1.88 4.63
N ALA A 36 11.33 -3.05 4.20
CA ALA A 36 12.51 -3.15 3.35
C ALA A 36 12.29 -2.50 1.98
N ALA A 37 11.20 -2.86 1.29
CA ALA A 37 10.85 -2.25 0.01
C ALA A 37 10.65 -0.73 0.13
N SER A 38 10.00 -0.26 1.21
CA SER A 38 9.81 1.18 1.45
C SER A 38 11.14 1.92 1.61
N ARG A 39 12.13 1.33 2.30
CA ARG A 39 13.49 1.91 2.39
C ARG A 39 14.19 1.96 1.05
N GLU A 40 14.04 0.93 0.21
CA GLU A 40 14.61 0.93 -1.14
C GLU A 40 14.05 2.06 -1.99
N VAL A 41 12.73 2.29 -1.97
CA VAL A 41 12.12 3.40 -2.72
C VAL A 41 12.59 4.77 -2.19
N LEU A 42 12.71 4.95 -0.87
CA LEU A 42 13.25 6.18 -0.29
C LEU A 42 14.72 6.42 -0.69
N ALA A 43 15.52 5.35 -0.81
CA ALA A 43 16.88 5.46 -1.29
C ALA A 43 16.93 5.87 -2.77
N VAL A 44 16.05 5.33 -3.61
CA VAL A 44 15.93 5.73 -5.03
C VAL A 44 15.56 7.23 -5.14
N GLU A 45 14.58 7.70 -4.36
CA GLU A 45 14.21 9.12 -4.35
C GLU A 45 15.41 10.01 -3.97
N ALA A 46 16.15 9.63 -2.92
CA ALA A 46 17.32 10.37 -2.47
C ALA A 46 18.46 10.38 -3.50
N GLU A 47 18.67 9.26 -4.20
CA GLU A 47 19.68 9.17 -5.25
C GLU A 47 19.33 10.06 -6.46
N LEU A 48 18.07 10.05 -6.88
CA LEU A 48 17.54 10.90 -7.94
C LEU A 48 17.65 12.39 -7.58
N ALA A 49 17.28 12.76 -6.35
CA ALA A 49 17.31 14.14 -5.89
C ALA A 49 18.73 14.69 -5.69
N GLY A 50 19.68 13.82 -5.30
CA GLY A 50 21.05 14.20 -4.97
C GLY A 50 22.04 13.85 -6.09
N PRO A 51 22.77 12.72 -5.99
CA PRO A 51 23.87 12.35 -6.89
C PRO A 51 23.54 12.40 -8.38
N ARG A 52 22.32 12.01 -8.78
CA ARG A 52 21.92 12.02 -10.20
C ARG A 52 21.40 13.37 -10.69
N ALA A 53 21.14 14.31 -9.78
CA ALA A 53 20.57 15.62 -10.09
C ALA A 53 19.34 15.56 -11.02
N GLN A 54 18.45 14.58 -10.77
CA GLN A 54 17.19 14.32 -11.48
C GLN A 54 15.98 14.66 -10.58
N PRO A 55 15.77 15.94 -10.22
CA PRO A 55 14.75 16.35 -9.25
C PRO A 55 13.31 16.10 -9.74
N VAL A 56 13.09 16.08 -11.06
CA VAL A 56 11.78 15.76 -11.65
C VAL A 56 11.41 14.30 -11.37
N LEU A 57 12.33 13.37 -11.63
CA LEU A 57 12.12 11.95 -11.34
C LEU A 57 11.97 11.69 -9.84
N ALA A 58 12.76 12.38 -9.00
CA ALA A 58 12.61 12.30 -7.55
C ALA A 58 11.21 12.77 -7.09
N ARG A 59 10.69 13.85 -7.68
CA ARG A 59 9.35 14.35 -7.38
C ARG A 59 8.27 13.34 -7.77
N HIS A 60 8.41 12.67 -8.91
CA HIS A 60 7.49 11.60 -9.32
C HIS A 60 7.49 10.43 -8.35
N VAL A 61 8.67 9.98 -7.91
CA VAL A 61 8.80 8.92 -6.89
C VAL A 61 8.12 9.35 -5.57
N ARG A 62 8.30 10.60 -5.13
CA ARG A 62 7.62 11.11 -3.94
C ARG A 62 6.09 11.14 -4.09
N SER A 63 5.59 11.68 -5.20
CA SER A 63 4.14 11.71 -5.49
C SER A 63 3.56 10.30 -5.49
N LEU A 64 4.28 9.33 -6.06
CA LEU A 64 3.90 7.92 -6.06
C LEU A 64 3.79 7.36 -4.63
N GLN A 65 4.76 7.68 -3.75
CA GLN A 65 4.71 7.26 -2.35
C GLN A 65 3.53 7.87 -1.59
N GLU A 66 3.22 9.15 -1.78
CA GLU A 66 2.09 9.83 -1.14
C GLU A 66 0.75 9.24 -1.58
N LEU A 67 0.61 8.95 -2.88
CA LEU A 67 -0.58 8.28 -3.42
C LEU A 67 -0.70 6.84 -2.89
N GLU A 68 0.38 6.08 -2.84
CA GLU A 68 0.37 4.73 -2.29
C GLU A 68 0.03 4.72 -0.79
N GLN A 69 0.54 5.69 -0.02
CA GLN A 69 0.16 5.87 1.38
C GLN A 69 -1.35 6.16 1.51
N THR A 70 -1.88 7.04 0.66
CA THR A 70 -3.31 7.36 0.62
C THR A 70 -4.15 6.12 0.28
N ARG A 71 -3.69 5.30 -0.68
CA ARG A 71 -4.32 4.04 -1.05
C ARG A 71 -4.34 3.06 0.11
N LEU A 72 -3.18 2.84 0.74
CA LEU A 72 -3.04 1.93 1.89
C LEU A 72 -3.95 2.32 3.05
N ALA A 73 -4.00 3.61 3.42
CA ALA A 73 -4.88 4.10 4.46
C ALA A 73 -6.37 3.91 4.11
N THR A 74 -6.75 4.17 2.86
CA THR A 74 -8.14 4.00 2.40
C THR A 74 -8.56 2.53 2.37
N VAL A 75 -7.68 1.64 1.92
CA VAL A 75 -7.90 0.18 1.92
C VAL A 75 -8.00 -0.35 3.35
N ALA A 76 -7.13 0.10 4.26
CA ALA A 76 -7.20 -0.29 5.67
C ALA A 76 -8.55 0.11 6.29
N LEU A 77 -9.02 1.33 6.02
CA LEU A 77 -10.33 1.79 6.48
C LEU A 77 -11.47 0.97 5.87
N LEU A 78 -11.41 0.64 4.57
CA LEU A 78 -12.37 -0.25 3.92
C LEU A 78 -12.42 -1.63 4.57
N GLN A 79 -11.26 -2.19 4.92
CA GLN A 79 -11.19 -3.51 5.58
C GLN A 79 -11.82 -3.47 6.97
N VAL A 80 -11.56 -2.44 7.77
CA VAL A 80 -12.17 -2.28 9.10
C VAL A 80 -13.69 -2.13 8.98
N MET A 81 -14.18 -1.24 8.11
CA MET A 81 -15.61 -1.00 7.93
C MET A 81 -16.35 -2.18 7.27
N GLY A 82 -15.65 -2.95 6.44
CA GLY A 82 -16.18 -4.15 5.80
C GLY A 82 -16.28 -5.35 6.73
N THR A 83 -15.68 -5.30 7.93
CA THR A 83 -15.65 -6.41 8.87
C THR A 83 -16.94 -6.45 9.72
N PRO A 84 -17.76 -7.51 9.61
CA PRO A 84 -18.98 -7.65 10.41
C PRO A 84 -18.67 -7.60 11.92
N GLY A 85 -19.42 -6.80 12.67
CA GLY A 85 -19.27 -6.68 14.12
C GLY A 85 -18.20 -5.70 14.61
N VAL A 86 -17.44 -5.06 13.71
CA VAL A 86 -16.42 -4.04 14.06
C VAL A 86 -16.93 -2.60 13.82
N SER A 87 -17.81 -2.39 12.84
CA SER A 87 -18.40 -1.08 12.53
C SER A 87 -19.83 -1.23 12.04
N GLU A 88 -20.68 -0.23 12.30
CA GLU A 88 -21.94 -0.07 11.56
C GLU A 88 -21.61 0.10 10.08
N GLN A 89 -22.21 -0.74 9.23
CA GLN A 89 -21.96 -0.70 7.80
C GLN A 89 -22.81 0.40 7.17
N ASP A 90 -22.21 1.57 7.00
CA ASP A 90 -22.76 2.65 6.18
C ASP A 90 -22.42 2.35 4.70
N PRO A 91 -23.41 1.92 3.89
CA PRO A 91 -23.16 1.50 2.52
C PRO A 91 -22.67 2.65 1.64
N GLU A 92 -23.07 3.90 1.94
CA GLU A 92 -22.65 5.07 1.19
C GLU A 92 -21.18 5.36 1.46
N LYS A 93 -20.76 5.38 2.74
CA LYS A 93 -19.33 5.57 3.08
C LYS A 93 -18.45 4.46 2.49
N LEU A 94 -18.91 3.21 2.53
CA LEU A 94 -18.19 2.09 1.89
C LEU A 94 -18.05 2.30 0.38
N HIS A 95 -19.11 2.77 -0.28
CA HIS A 95 -19.07 3.09 -1.70
C HIS A 95 -18.09 4.23 -2.01
N GLN A 96 -18.13 5.32 -1.22
CA GLN A 96 -17.20 6.45 -1.38
C GLN A 96 -15.74 6.06 -1.19
N LEU A 97 -15.44 5.21 -0.20
CA LEU A 97 -14.09 4.70 0.01
C LEU A 97 -13.62 3.82 -1.15
N LYS A 98 -14.50 2.98 -1.73
CA LYS A 98 -14.18 2.19 -2.94
C LYS A 98 -13.86 3.10 -4.12
N ILE A 99 -14.67 4.13 -4.35
CA ILE A 99 -14.41 5.14 -5.39
C ILE A 99 -13.06 5.82 -5.14
N LYS A 100 -12.76 6.18 -3.89
CA LYS A 100 -11.48 6.80 -3.53
C LYS A 100 -10.30 5.89 -3.86
N VAL A 101 -10.38 4.59 -3.57
CA VAL A 101 -9.34 3.63 -3.96
C VAL A 101 -9.14 3.60 -5.48
N ILE A 102 -10.23 3.53 -6.25
CA ILE A 102 -10.16 3.53 -7.73
C ILE A 102 -9.46 4.78 -8.24
N LYS A 103 -9.90 5.97 -7.79
CA LYS A 103 -9.30 7.25 -8.19
C LYS A 103 -7.83 7.36 -7.80
N THR A 104 -7.46 6.89 -6.61
CA THR A 104 -6.05 6.88 -6.20
C THR A 104 -5.23 5.92 -7.06
N MET A 105 -5.77 4.77 -7.47
CA MET A 105 -5.09 3.86 -8.40
C MET A 105 -4.92 4.46 -9.81
N GLU A 106 -5.91 5.20 -10.30
CA GLU A 106 -5.81 5.95 -11.57
C GLU A 106 -4.69 7.00 -11.50
N ALA A 107 -4.67 7.81 -10.45
CA ALA A 107 -3.61 8.81 -10.23
C ALA A 107 -2.21 8.18 -10.10
N ILE A 108 -2.10 7.01 -9.44
CA ILE A 108 -0.85 6.23 -9.40
C ILE A 108 -0.42 5.84 -10.83
N GLY A 109 -1.37 5.37 -11.64
CA GLY A 109 -1.13 5.01 -13.03
C GLY A 109 -0.61 6.19 -13.86
N GLU A 110 -1.20 7.36 -13.69
CA GLU A 110 -0.77 8.62 -14.35
C GLU A 110 0.68 8.98 -13.98
N VAL A 111 1.00 9.04 -12.68
CA VAL A 111 2.36 9.35 -12.20
C VAL A 111 3.39 8.33 -12.71
N LEU A 112 3.02 7.06 -12.80
CA LEU A 112 3.91 6.03 -13.37
C LEU A 112 4.16 6.22 -14.87
N GLN A 113 3.16 6.69 -15.63
CA GLN A 113 3.37 7.02 -17.04
C GLN A 113 4.28 8.24 -17.19
N GLU A 114 4.08 9.28 -16.40
CA GLU A 114 4.92 10.49 -16.39
C GLU A 114 6.37 10.15 -15.99
N LEU A 115 6.54 9.37 -14.93
CA LEU A 115 7.85 8.89 -14.48
C LEU A 115 8.58 8.12 -15.59
N ARG A 116 7.88 7.22 -16.30
CA ARG A 116 8.47 6.48 -17.42
C ARG A 116 8.93 7.42 -18.53
N PHE A 117 8.06 8.33 -18.95
CA PHE A 117 8.35 9.28 -20.03
C PHE A 117 9.54 10.20 -19.71
N ASP A 118 9.58 10.74 -18.50
CA ASP A 118 10.67 11.62 -18.07
C ASP A 118 11.97 10.84 -17.86
N ALA A 119 11.91 9.57 -17.46
CA ALA A 119 13.10 8.71 -17.33
C ALA A 119 13.70 8.37 -18.69
N GLU A 120 12.87 8.03 -19.68
CA GLU A 120 13.29 7.80 -21.07
C GLU A 120 13.90 9.06 -21.72
N SER A 121 13.48 10.25 -21.29
CA SER A 121 14.01 11.53 -21.77
C SER A 121 15.32 11.96 -21.10
N ALA A 122 15.69 11.31 -19.98
CA ALA A 122 16.87 11.64 -19.18
C ALA A 122 18.09 10.75 -19.48
N GLU A 123 17.93 9.72 -20.32
CA GLU A 123 18.99 8.91 -20.93
C GLU A 123 19.64 9.61 -22.14
#